data_AF-A0A1W2CC75-F1
#
_entry.id   AF-A0A1W2CC75-F1
#
_cell.length_a   1.000
_cell.length_b   1.000
_cell.length_c   1.000
_cell.angle_alpha   90.00
_cell.angle_beta   90.00
_cell.angle_gamma   90.00
#
_symmetry.space_group_name_H-M   'P 1'
#
loop_
_entity.id
_entity.type
_entity.pdbx_description
1 polymer ?
#
loop_
_entity_poly.entity_id
_entity_poly.type
_entity_poly.pdbx_seq_one_letter_code
_entity_poly.pdbx_strand_id
1 'polypeptide(L)'
;MKSLRMGALAVLTVSVVALSMTGASAHDPNTAEGQAAARAFLADHLPADRHAVLGQAAGVPCVNGKADIYPCKNVDLLSVLPLSAMGGGNGNDIWGWTDPSSGKEYAVVGRTNGTAFVDVSTPTAPKFLGNLPSNGGSSTWRDMKVYKDHAFIVADFITGHGMQVFDLTRLRTITTPQTFTADALYKEFGPAHNIAINEETGYAYAIGSNTCSGGPHMVDIRTPKSPKNAGCVSQDGYTHDNQCVVYRGPDATYRGREICFNSNEDTLTIVDVTDKARPVQISRKAYSGAQYSHQGWLTEDQRYFLLDDELDESRGTDKRTKTYIWDLASLANPVHTGVYNSPATAIDHNQYIKGKYSYQANYQAGLRILDVSGVASAQLTEAGFFDIYPAANEAKFNGAWSNYPYFASGIVLVNGIEQGLVVVKPNLGAVEPPPGGKFENTADVQIPDRGAAVTSSVSVSGVPGKAPAALKVNVDIKHPYRGDLVIDLVAPDGTSFRLKGSSSDSGDNVLTTYEVNASAEDAAGSWQLKVQDVASADVGYIDAWSLQF
;
A
#
# COMPACT_ATOMS: atom_id res chain seq x y z
N MET A 1 -7.89 75.04 35.50
CA MET A 1 -7.52 74.10 36.57
C MET A 1 -8.72 73.19 36.81
N LYS A 2 -8.50 71.87 36.87
CA LYS A 2 -9.45 70.77 37.17
C LYS A 2 -10.36 70.26 36.04
N SER A 3 -9.76 69.35 35.29
CA SER A 3 -10.34 68.12 34.74
C SER A 3 -11.38 67.43 35.64
N LEU A 4 -12.52 67.05 35.08
CA LEU A 4 -13.33 65.93 35.56
C LEU A 4 -13.56 64.96 34.40
N ARG A 5 -13.05 63.74 34.57
CA ARG A 5 -13.38 62.53 33.78
C ARG A 5 -14.55 61.83 34.47
N MET A 6 -15.58 61.46 33.72
CA MET A 6 -16.53 60.36 33.95
C MET A 6 -17.17 60.15 32.57
N GLY A 7 -17.19 59.02 31.90
CA GLY A 7 -16.87 57.64 32.22
C GLY A 7 -17.66 56.86 31.17
N ALA A 8 -17.06 56.59 30.00
CA ALA A 8 -17.73 55.85 28.94
C ALA A 8 -17.81 54.38 29.37
N LEU A 9 -19.03 53.91 29.59
CA LEU A 9 -19.35 52.52 29.90
C LEU A 9 -19.12 51.69 28.64
N ALA A 10 -17.92 51.11 28.48
CA ALA A 10 -17.68 50.08 27.48
C ALA A 10 -18.36 48.79 27.97
N VAL A 11 -19.53 48.50 27.42
CA VAL A 11 -20.16 47.18 27.55
C VAL A 11 -19.26 46.19 26.81
N LEU A 12 -18.43 45.45 27.54
CA LEU A 12 -17.79 44.25 27.02
C LEU A 12 -18.90 43.23 26.78
N THR A 13 -19.40 43.15 25.55
CA THR A 13 -20.08 41.95 25.08
C THR A 13 -19.02 40.85 25.00
N VAL A 14 -18.88 40.09 26.09
CA VAL A 14 -18.23 38.79 26.05
C VAL A 14 -19.13 37.92 25.17
N SER A 15 -18.86 37.93 23.87
CA SER A 15 -19.34 36.89 22.97
C SER A 15 -18.63 35.61 23.39
N VAL A 16 -19.22 34.90 24.35
CA VAL A 16 -18.95 33.49 24.54
C VAL A 16 -19.41 32.85 23.24
N VAL A 17 -18.48 32.66 22.31
CA VAL A 17 -18.65 31.69 21.24
C VAL A 17 -18.71 30.35 21.97
N ALA A 18 -19.92 29.97 22.37
CA ALA A 18 -20.22 28.58 22.59
C ALA A 18 -20.01 27.92 21.23
N LEU A 19 -18.80 27.40 20.99
CA LEU A 19 -18.66 26.30 20.07
C LEU A 19 -19.62 25.25 20.60
N SER A 20 -20.73 25.08 19.91
CA SER A 20 -21.61 23.96 20.12
C SER A 20 -20.75 22.72 19.93
N MET A 21 -20.36 22.10 21.04
CA MET A 21 -19.92 20.71 21.06
C MET A 21 -21.14 19.85 20.75
N THR A 22 -21.62 19.92 19.51
CA THR A 22 -22.37 18.81 18.93
C THR A 22 -21.35 17.70 18.86
N GLY A 23 -21.51 16.68 19.73
CA GLY A 23 -20.61 15.53 19.74
C GLY A 23 -20.46 15.03 18.31
N ALA A 24 -19.23 15.08 17.81
CA ALA A 24 -18.92 14.61 16.48
C ALA A 24 -19.32 13.14 16.43
N SER A 25 -20.34 12.85 15.64
CA SER A 25 -20.50 11.56 15.03
C SER A 25 -20.46 11.86 13.55
N ALA A 26 -19.24 11.90 13.00
CA ALA A 26 -19.13 11.69 11.58
C ALA A 26 -19.81 10.34 11.30
N HIS A 27 -20.87 10.39 10.48
CA HIS A 27 -21.62 9.25 9.96
C HIS A 27 -22.67 8.52 10.82
N ASP A 28 -23.15 9.04 11.98
CA ASP A 28 -24.37 8.43 12.59
C ASP A 28 -25.58 8.64 11.66
N PRO A 29 -26.24 7.55 11.20
CA PRO A 29 -27.35 7.64 10.25
C PRO A 29 -28.58 8.34 10.82
N ASN A 30 -28.65 8.47 12.14
CA ASN A 30 -29.73 9.14 12.86
C ASN A 30 -29.47 10.63 13.08
N THR A 31 -28.31 11.16 12.64
CA THR A 31 -27.94 12.58 12.75
C THR A 31 -27.95 13.26 11.38
N ALA A 32 -28.19 14.58 11.35
CA ALA A 32 -28.21 15.35 10.11
C ALA A 32 -26.80 15.47 9.50
N GLU A 33 -25.80 15.60 10.36
CA GLU A 33 -24.39 15.69 10.05
C GLU A 33 -23.90 14.39 9.39
N GLY A 34 -24.18 13.23 9.99
CA GLY A 34 -23.82 11.93 9.43
C GLY A 34 -24.47 11.67 8.06
N GLN A 35 -25.74 12.05 7.89
CA GLN A 35 -26.42 11.96 6.58
C GLN A 35 -25.82 12.90 5.53
N ALA A 36 -25.35 14.09 5.92
CA ALA A 36 -24.70 15.02 5.00
C ALA A 36 -23.34 14.50 4.54
N ALA A 37 -22.52 13.98 5.45
CA ALA A 37 -21.24 13.37 5.13
C ALA A 37 -21.40 12.18 4.18
N ALA A 38 -22.39 11.31 4.42
CA ALA A 38 -22.69 10.20 3.52
C ALA A 38 -23.14 10.63 2.13
N ARG A 39 -23.96 11.69 2.01
CA ARG A 39 -24.32 12.22 0.69
C ARG A 39 -23.13 12.80 -0.06
N ALA A 40 -22.21 13.47 0.63
CA ALA A 40 -21.02 14.03 0.01
C ALA A 40 -20.10 12.93 -0.54
N PHE A 41 -19.82 11.89 0.26
CA PHE A 41 -19.00 10.76 -0.16
C PHE A 41 -19.62 9.99 -1.35
N LEU A 42 -20.94 9.75 -1.30
CA LEU A 42 -21.66 9.03 -2.34
C LEU A 42 -21.81 9.84 -3.64
N ALA A 43 -21.52 11.15 -3.65
CA ALA A 43 -21.59 11.96 -4.86
C ALA A 43 -20.53 11.59 -5.89
N ASP A 44 -19.39 11.06 -5.45
CA ASP A 44 -18.28 10.65 -6.32
C ASP A 44 -18.39 9.18 -6.75
N HIS A 45 -19.28 8.37 -6.15
CA HIS A 45 -19.34 6.94 -6.38
C HIS A 45 -19.63 6.55 -7.84
N LEU A 46 -18.83 5.63 -8.36
CA LEU A 46 -19.01 5.04 -9.68
C LEU A 46 -19.49 3.59 -9.58
N PRO A 47 -20.12 3.06 -10.65
CA PRO A 47 -20.43 1.64 -10.73
C PRO A 47 -19.16 0.79 -10.65
N ALA A 48 -19.28 -0.41 -10.08
CA ALA A 48 -18.18 -1.37 -10.06
C ALA A 48 -17.63 -1.64 -11.46
N ASP A 49 -16.30 -1.54 -11.57
CA ASP A 49 -15.55 -1.93 -12.75
C ASP A 49 -15.66 -3.45 -12.97
N ARG A 50 -15.66 -3.83 -14.24
CA ARG A 50 -15.75 -5.22 -14.69
C ARG A 50 -14.44 -5.71 -15.30
N HIS A 51 -13.39 -4.89 -15.34
CA HIS A 51 -12.07 -5.33 -15.75
C HIS A 51 -11.56 -6.45 -14.83
N ALA A 52 -11.11 -7.55 -15.43
CA ALA A 52 -10.62 -8.72 -14.71
C ALA A 52 -9.33 -9.21 -15.36
N VAL A 53 -8.36 -9.57 -14.53
CA VAL A 53 -7.08 -10.14 -14.95
C VAL A 53 -6.87 -11.39 -14.10
N LEU A 54 -7.25 -12.56 -14.62
CA LEU A 54 -7.22 -13.83 -13.89
C LEU A 54 -6.54 -14.92 -14.74
N GLY A 55 -5.78 -15.80 -14.08
CA GLY A 55 -5.24 -17.02 -14.70
C GLY A 55 -3.98 -16.81 -15.54
N GLN A 56 -3.29 -15.69 -15.40
CA GLN A 56 -1.99 -15.48 -16.02
C GLN A 56 -0.88 -16.19 -15.22
N ALA A 57 -0.17 -17.14 -15.83
CA ALA A 57 0.79 -17.98 -15.13
C ALA A 57 1.92 -17.19 -14.40
N ALA A 58 2.28 -16.00 -14.88
CA ALA A 58 3.38 -15.19 -14.35
C ALA A 58 2.98 -13.80 -13.81
N GLY A 59 1.69 -13.44 -13.82
CA GLY A 59 1.27 -12.04 -13.64
C GLY A 59 1.70 -11.14 -14.81
N VAL A 60 1.35 -9.86 -14.75
CA VAL A 60 1.79 -8.83 -15.70
C VAL A 60 2.88 -7.98 -15.04
N PRO A 61 4.14 -8.06 -15.52
CA PRO A 61 5.22 -7.26 -14.94
C PRO A 61 5.03 -5.77 -15.26
N CYS A 62 5.53 -4.92 -14.37
CA CYS A 62 5.60 -3.49 -14.60
C CYS A 62 6.75 -3.16 -15.55
N VAL A 63 6.43 -2.89 -16.82
CA VAL A 63 7.41 -2.59 -17.86
C VAL A 63 7.04 -1.27 -18.52
N ASN A 64 8.01 -0.36 -18.66
CA ASN A 64 7.80 0.96 -19.25
C ASN A 64 6.65 1.75 -18.60
N GLY A 65 6.54 1.66 -17.27
CA GLY A 65 5.57 2.39 -16.47
C GLY A 65 4.14 1.84 -16.50
N LYS A 66 3.93 0.63 -17.04
CA LYS A 66 2.61 -0.02 -17.08
C LYS A 66 2.66 -1.52 -16.81
N ALA A 67 1.60 -2.00 -16.18
CA ALA A 67 1.24 -3.42 -16.10
C ALA A 67 -0.22 -3.54 -16.53
N ASP A 68 -0.46 -4.14 -17.70
CA ASP A 68 -1.75 -4.13 -18.37
C ASP A 68 -2.22 -2.68 -18.65
N ILE A 69 -3.40 -2.29 -18.17
CA ILE A 69 -3.94 -0.93 -18.31
C ILE A 69 -3.45 0.02 -17.20
N TYR A 70 -2.79 -0.50 -16.17
CA TYR A 70 -2.50 0.22 -14.93
C TYR A 70 -1.11 0.86 -14.98
N PRO A 71 -1.00 2.18 -14.75
CA PRO A 71 0.28 2.83 -14.46
C PRO A 71 0.94 2.22 -13.23
N CYS A 72 2.24 1.98 -13.30
CA CYS A 72 2.99 1.38 -12.21
C CYS A 72 4.45 1.82 -12.20
N LYS A 73 5.10 1.62 -11.06
CA LYS A 73 6.56 1.67 -10.90
C LYS A 73 6.97 0.66 -9.85
N ASN A 74 7.89 -0.26 -10.19
CA ASN A 74 8.42 -1.28 -9.29
C ASN A 74 7.36 -2.18 -8.63
N VAL A 75 6.17 -2.30 -9.22
CA VAL A 75 5.07 -3.11 -8.67
C VAL A 75 4.39 -3.85 -9.81
N ASP A 76 4.49 -5.17 -9.81
CA ASP A 76 3.86 -6.02 -10.81
C ASP A 76 2.40 -6.29 -10.47
N LEU A 77 1.56 -6.47 -11.49
CA LEU A 77 0.19 -6.94 -11.33
C LEU A 77 0.18 -8.47 -11.27
N LEU A 78 -0.47 -9.06 -10.29
CA LEU A 78 -0.67 -10.51 -10.24
C LEU A 78 -2.08 -10.90 -10.68
N SER A 79 -3.10 -10.21 -10.18
CA SER A 79 -4.48 -10.43 -10.60
C SER A 79 -5.42 -9.28 -10.27
N VAL A 80 -6.56 -9.23 -10.98
CA VAL A 80 -7.72 -8.40 -10.66
C VAL A 80 -8.95 -9.30 -10.60
N LEU A 81 -9.56 -9.39 -9.42
CA LEU A 81 -10.82 -10.06 -9.19
C LEU A 81 -11.91 -9.01 -8.96
N PRO A 82 -12.79 -8.76 -9.96
CA PRO A 82 -13.75 -7.68 -9.87
C PRO A 82 -14.85 -7.95 -8.84
N LEU A 83 -15.45 -6.89 -8.30
CA LEU A 83 -16.56 -6.98 -7.33
C LEU A 83 -17.71 -7.83 -7.85
N SER A 84 -18.02 -7.75 -9.15
CA SER A 84 -19.06 -8.56 -9.79
C SER A 84 -18.80 -10.08 -9.67
N ALA A 85 -17.54 -10.51 -9.58
CA ALA A 85 -17.15 -11.90 -9.36
C ALA A 85 -17.07 -12.30 -7.88
N MET A 86 -17.21 -11.34 -6.96
CA MET A 86 -17.17 -11.55 -5.50
C MET A 86 -18.50 -11.24 -4.80
N GLY A 87 -19.60 -11.15 -5.54
CA GLY A 87 -20.94 -10.92 -4.99
C GLY A 87 -21.45 -9.47 -5.07
N GLY A 88 -20.82 -8.61 -5.88
CA GLY A 88 -21.25 -7.25 -6.19
C GLY A 88 -21.04 -6.22 -5.07
N GLY A 89 -21.75 -5.09 -5.17
CA GLY A 89 -21.55 -3.93 -4.30
C GLY A 89 -20.36 -3.07 -4.73
N ASN A 90 -19.94 -2.15 -3.85
CA ASN A 90 -18.69 -1.39 -3.95
C ASN A 90 -17.70 -1.90 -2.90
N GLY A 91 -16.40 -1.81 -3.18
CA GLY A 91 -15.34 -2.19 -2.25
C GLY A 91 -15.13 -1.16 -1.14
N ASN A 92 -14.66 -1.62 0.01
CA ASN A 92 -14.16 -0.77 1.10
C ASN A 92 -12.94 -1.45 1.78
N ASP A 93 -12.79 -1.45 3.10
CA ASP A 93 -11.56 -1.91 3.74
C ASP A 93 -11.18 -3.36 3.38
N ILE A 94 -9.92 -3.70 3.60
CA ILE A 94 -9.38 -5.02 3.33
C ILE A 94 -8.40 -5.44 4.41
N TRP A 95 -8.47 -6.72 4.77
CA TRP A 95 -7.49 -7.36 5.63
C TRP A 95 -7.05 -8.71 5.07
N GLY A 96 -6.10 -9.34 5.73
CA GLY A 96 -5.59 -10.66 5.37
C GLY A 96 -5.53 -11.61 6.55
N TRP A 97 -5.56 -12.90 6.24
CA TRP A 97 -5.32 -13.98 7.19
C TRP A 97 -4.44 -15.04 6.55
N THR A 98 -3.33 -15.37 7.19
CA THR A 98 -2.56 -16.56 6.87
C THR A 98 -3.00 -17.68 7.80
N ASP A 99 -3.51 -18.77 7.25
CA ASP A 99 -3.89 -19.94 8.02
C ASP A 99 -2.65 -20.57 8.66
N PRO A 100 -2.52 -20.54 10.00
CA PRO A 100 -1.32 -21.04 10.67
C PRO A 100 -1.10 -22.55 10.47
N SER A 101 -2.15 -23.31 10.11
CA SER A 101 -2.05 -24.76 9.90
C SER A 101 -1.59 -25.17 8.50
N SER A 102 -1.81 -24.33 7.49
CA SER A 102 -1.56 -24.66 6.09
C SER A 102 -0.63 -23.69 5.37
N GLY A 103 -0.39 -22.50 5.93
CA GLY A 103 0.34 -21.41 5.29
C GLY A 103 -0.44 -20.73 4.16
N LYS A 104 -1.70 -21.12 3.93
CA LYS A 104 -2.57 -20.49 2.93
C LYS A 104 -2.88 -19.05 3.31
N GLU A 105 -2.90 -18.18 2.30
CA GLU A 105 -3.17 -16.76 2.46
C GLU A 105 -4.58 -16.45 1.95
N TYR A 106 -5.36 -15.69 2.73
CA TYR A 106 -6.75 -15.37 2.44
C TYR A 106 -6.99 -13.87 2.55
N ALA A 107 -7.62 -13.29 1.53
CA ALA A 107 -8.13 -11.93 1.60
C ALA A 107 -9.49 -11.91 2.31
N VAL A 108 -9.66 -10.95 3.23
CA VAL A 108 -10.93 -10.61 3.85
C VAL A 108 -11.35 -9.27 3.27
N VAL A 109 -12.24 -9.32 2.27
CA VAL A 109 -12.54 -8.18 1.39
C VAL A 109 -13.86 -7.53 1.81
N GLY A 110 -13.78 -6.31 2.33
CA GLY A 110 -14.94 -5.49 2.66
C GLY A 110 -15.68 -5.02 1.41
N ARG A 111 -17.02 -5.08 1.48
CA ARG A 111 -17.94 -4.58 0.46
C ARG A 111 -19.16 -3.94 1.09
N THR A 112 -19.90 -3.16 0.30
CA THR A 112 -21.10 -2.47 0.80
C THR A 112 -22.15 -3.40 1.41
N ASN A 113 -22.29 -4.60 0.84
CA ASN A 113 -23.30 -5.58 1.21
C ASN A 113 -22.80 -6.73 2.13
N GLY A 114 -21.53 -6.73 2.53
CA GLY A 114 -20.96 -7.78 3.37
C GLY A 114 -19.45 -7.93 3.21
N THR A 115 -18.92 -9.08 3.61
CA THR A 115 -17.49 -9.40 3.55
C THR A 115 -17.27 -10.64 2.69
N ALA A 116 -16.48 -10.50 1.63
CA ALA A 116 -16.07 -11.62 0.79
C ALA A 116 -14.77 -12.26 1.34
N PHE A 117 -14.68 -13.58 1.21
CA PHE A 117 -13.46 -14.33 1.54
C PHE A 117 -12.88 -14.93 0.27
N VAL A 118 -11.58 -14.73 0.04
CA VAL A 118 -10.90 -15.14 -1.18
C VAL A 118 -9.60 -15.85 -0.81
N ASP A 119 -9.39 -17.08 -1.30
CA ASP A 119 -8.08 -17.76 -1.21
C ASP A 119 -7.14 -17.11 -2.23
N VAL A 120 -6.06 -16.50 -1.75
CA VAL A 120 -5.03 -15.83 -2.57
C VAL A 120 -3.70 -16.59 -2.54
N SER A 121 -3.69 -17.85 -2.06
CA SER A 121 -2.50 -18.70 -2.02
C SER A 121 -1.89 -18.96 -3.40
N THR A 122 -2.71 -18.82 -4.46
CA THR A 122 -2.24 -18.67 -5.84
C THR A 122 -2.57 -17.24 -6.29
N PRO A 123 -1.64 -16.27 -6.12
CA PRO A 123 -1.95 -14.85 -6.26
C PRO A 123 -2.40 -14.42 -7.66
N THR A 124 -2.08 -15.19 -8.69
CA THR A 124 -2.47 -14.95 -10.09
C THR A 124 -3.84 -15.53 -10.45
N ALA A 125 -4.41 -16.34 -9.57
CA ALA A 125 -5.71 -16.99 -9.74
C ALA A 125 -6.48 -17.02 -8.40
N PRO A 126 -6.79 -15.85 -7.81
CA PRO A 126 -7.52 -15.76 -6.56
C PRO A 126 -8.89 -16.45 -6.67
N LYS A 127 -9.26 -17.19 -5.62
CA LYS A 127 -10.48 -17.99 -5.60
C LYS A 127 -11.48 -17.47 -4.59
N PHE A 128 -12.60 -16.93 -5.06
CA PHE A 128 -13.71 -16.54 -4.20
C PHE A 128 -14.32 -17.78 -3.50
N LEU A 129 -14.38 -17.74 -2.17
CA LEU A 129 -14.86 -18.84 -1.32
C LEU A 129 -16.27 -18.60 -0.79
N GLY A 130 -16.72 -17.35 -0.75
CA GLY A 130 -18.05 -17.01 -0.28
C GLY A 130 -18.14 -15.66 0.39
N ASN A 131 -19.34 -15.34 0.85
CA ASN A 131 -19.69 -14.06 1.42
C ASN A 131 -20.35 -14.22 2.79
N LEU A 132 -19.92 -13.43 3.77
CA LEU A 132 -20.69 -13.15 4.97
C LEU A 132 -21.53 -11.89 4.73
N PRO A 133 -22.87 -11.98 4.63
CA PRO A 133 -23.72 -10.81 4.49
C PRO A 133 -23.58 -9.85 5.68
N SER A 134 -23.70 -8.55 5.39
CA SER A 134 -23.75 -7.50 6.41
C SER A 134 -24.82 -7.80 7.46
N ASN A 135 -24.52 -7.58 8.74
CA ASN A 135 -25.54 -7.62 9.78
C ASN A 135 -26.40 -6.34 9.71
N GLY A 136 -27.41 -6.39 8.83
CA GLY A 136 -28.27 -5.25 8.54
C GLY A 136 -27.73 -4.39 7.41
N GLY A 137 -28.66 -3.94 6.56
CA GLY A 137 -28.44 -2.92 5.53
C GLY A 137 -27.23 -3.11 4.62
N SER A 138 -26.85 -2.02 3.97
CA SER A 138 -25.58 -1.87 3.27
C SER A 138 -24.92 -0.60 3.78
N SER A 139 -23.59 -0.60 3.83
CA SER A 139 -22.80 0.55 4.28
C SER A 139 -21.55 0.68 3.45
N THR A 140 -21.24 1.90 3.06
CA THR A 140 -20.01 2.21 2.34
C THR A 140 -18.77 2.06 3.21
N TRP A 141 -18.89 2.23 4.52
CA TRP A 141 -17.80 2.05 5.48
C TRP A 141 -17.97 0.74 6.23
N ARG A 142 -17.02 -0.16 6.03
CA ARG A 142 -16.89 -1.43 6.73
C ARG A 142 -15.42 -1.66 6.96
N ASP A 143 -15.10 -2.10 8.16
CA ASP A 143 -13.74 -2.37 8.57
C ASP A 143 -13.65 -3.73 9.24
N MET A 144 -12.49 -4.38 9.09
CA MET A 144 -12.25 -5.69 9.64
C MET A 144 -10.80 -5.89 10.04
N LYS A 145 -10.61 -6.61 11.14
CA LYS A 145 -9.31 -7.07 11.61
C LYS A 145 -9.40 -8.52 12.05
N VAL A 146 -8.25 -9.19 12.12
CA VAL A 146 -8.18 -10.63 12.42
C VAL A 146 -7.45 -10.86 13.73
N TYR A 147 -7.97 -11.77 14.55
CA TYR A 147 -7.30 -12.25 15.76
C TYR A 147 -7.69 -13.70 16.06
N LYS A 148 -6.68 -14.54 16.34
CA LYS A 148 -6.84 -15.98 16.62
C LYS A 148 -7.75 -16.70 15.62
N ASP A 149 -7.46 -16.57 14.32
CA ASP A 149 -8.22 -17.17 13.21
C ASP A 149 -9.69 -16.69 13.11
N HIS A 150 -10.04 -15.55 13.71
CA HIS A 150 -11.37 -14.97 13.59
C HIS A 150 -11.29 -13.56 13.00
N ALA A 151 -12.18 -13.28 12.04
CA ALA A 151 -12.42 -11.92 11.55
C ALA A 151 -13.45 -11.23 12.45
N PHE A 152 -13.13 -10.01 12.87
CA PHE A 152 -14.00 -9.11 13.62
C PHE A 152 -14.37 -7.96 12.69
N ILE A 153 -15.65 -7.83 12.37
CA ILE A 153 -16.14 -7.00 11.28
C ILE A 153 -17.16 -6.02 11.82
N VAL A 154 -16.90 -4.73 11.62
CA VAL A 154 -17.82 -3.63 11.95
C VAL A 154 -18.27 -2.91 10.68
N ALA A 155 -19.35 -2.15 10.78
CA ALA A 155 -19.75 -1.26 9.71
C ALA A 155 -20.41 -0.02 10.29
N ASP A 156 -20.15 1.10 9.62
CA ASP A 156 -20.77 2.36 9.95
C ASP A 156 -22.18 2.45 9.36
N PHE A 157 -22.89 3.53 9.66
CA PHE A 157 -24.16 3.90 9.03
C PHE A 157 -25.27 2.83 9.11
N ILE A 158 -25.12 1.85 10.00
CA ILE A 158 -26.11 0.78 10.25
C ILE A 158 -26.35 0.69 11.76
N THR A 159 -27.45 1.27 12.24
CA THR A 159 -27.80 1.41 13.67
C THR A 159 -27.68 0.10 14.48
N GLY A 160 -27.95 -1.05 13.88
CA GLY A 160 -27.95 -2.36 14.55
C GLY A 160 -26.81 -3.30 14.17
N HIS A 161 -25.74 -2.81 13.50
CA HIS A 161 -24.72 -3.69 12.95
C HIS A 161 -23.93 -4.45 14.01
N GLY A 162 -23.49 -3.76 15.06
CA GLY A 162 -22.58 -4.31 16.05
C GLY A 162 -21.27 -4.78 15.44
N MET A 163 -20.66 -5.80 16.05
CA MET A 163 -19.47 -6.46 15.52
C MET A 163 -19.77 -7.94 15.24
N GLN A 164 -19.70 -8.31 13.97
CA GLN A 164 -19.79 -9.71 13.54
C GLN A 164 -18.44 -10.40 13.80
N VAL A 165 -18.47 -11.61 14.33
CA VAL A 165 -17.28 -12.47 14.49
C VAL A 165 -17.46 -13.68 13.57
N PHE A 166 -16.46 -13.96 12.75
CA PHE A 166 -16.46 -15.10 11.83
C PHE A 166 -15.20 -15.94 11.99
N ASP A 167 -15.38 -17.25 12.16
CA ASP A 167 -14.29 -18.22 12.25
C ASP A 167 -13.71 -18.54 10.87
N LEU A 168 -12.50 -18.04 10.59
CA LEU A 168 -11.83 -18.15 9.28
C LEU A 168 -11.39 -19.59 8.99
N THR A 169 -11.27 -20.45 10.01
CA THR A 169 -10.92 -21.87 9.78
C THR A 169 -11.99 -22.61 8.97
N ARG A 170 -13.22 -22.10 8.94
CA ARG A 170 -14.32 -22.61 8.11
C ARG A 170 -14.01 -22.52 6.61
N LEU A 171 -13.07 -21.66 6.21
CA LEU A 171 -12.66 -21.48 4.81
C LEU A 171 -11.82 -22.66 4.28
N ARG A 172 -11.17 -23.43 5.16
CA ARG A 172 -10.22 -24.50 4.80
C ARG A 172 -10.82 -25.58 3.90
N THR A 173 -12.10 -25.89 4.08
CA THR A 173 -12.78 -26.98 3.37
C THR A 173 -13.60 -26.50 2.17
N ILE A 174 -13.55 -25.21 1.83
CA ILE A 174 -14.48 -24.62 0.88
C ILE A 174 -13.97 -24.77 -0.55
N THR A 175 -14.75 -25.50 -1.35
CA THR A 175 -14.43 -25.76 -2.76
C THR A 175 -15.31 -24.96 -3.72
N THR A 176 -16.52 -24.59 -3.30
CA THR A 176 -17.49 -23.79 -4.07
C THR A 176 -17.96 -22.59 -3.24
N PRO A 177 -18.20 -21.40 -3.86
CA PRO A 177 -18.69 -20.23 -3.15
C PRO A 177 -19.97 -20.50 -2.35
N GLN A 178 -20.03 -19.97 -1.12
CA GLN A 178 -21.21 -20.08 -0.26
C GLN A 178 -21.60 -18.76 0.40
N THR A 179 -22.82 -18.71 0.94
CA THR A 179 -23.24 -17.64 1.85
C THR A 179 -23.02 -18.11 3.29
N PHE A 180 -22.21 -17.39 4.04
CA PHE A 180 -21.87 -17.67 5.43
C PHE A 180 -22.81 -16.96 6.41
N THR A 181 -22.75 -17.39 7.66
CA THR A 181 -23.34 -16.73 8.83
C THR A 181 -22.24 -16.44 9.84
N ALA A 182 -22.39 -15.37 10.61
CA ALA A 182 -21.46 -15.02 11.69
C ALA A 182 -21.55 -16.06 12.82
N ASP A 183 -20.41 -16.36 13.45
CA ASP A 183 -20.29 -17.26 14.60
C ASP A 183 -20.73 -16.58 15.90
N ALA A 184 -20.53 -15.27 16.01
CA ALA A 184 -21.04 -14.45 17.10
C ALA A 184 -21.37 -13.04 16.62
N LEU A 185 -22.18 -12.33 17.42
CA LEU A 185 -22.54 -10.94 17.19
C LEU A 185 -22.47 -10.18 18.52
N TYR A 186 -21.51 -9.27 18.64
CA TYR A 186 -21.42 -8.35 19.77
C TYR A 186 -22.33 -7.14 19.51
N LYS A 187 -23.15 -6.78 20.51
CA LYS A 187 -24.26 -5.81 20.35
C LYS A 187 -24.20 -4.63 21.33
N GLU A 188 -23.10 -4.44 22.04
CA GLU A 188 -23.00 -3.32 23.00
C GLU A 188 -22.72 -1.96 22.33
N PHE A 189 -22.53 -1.96 21.01
CA PHE A 189 -22.64 -0.79 20.16
C PHE A 189 -23.43 -1.12 18.89
N GLY A 190 -23.87 -0.08 18.19
CA GLY A 190 -24.61 -0.17 16.94
C GLY A 190 -23.67 -0.04 15.73
N PRO A 191 -23.56 1.15 15.12
CA PRO A 191 -22.55 1.43 14.11
C PRO A 191 -21.17 1.63 14.75
N ALA A 192 -20.13 1.32 13.98
CA ALA A 192 -18.75 1.73 14.25
C ALA A 192 -18.04 1.94 12.91
N HIS A 193 -17.35 3.08 12.78
CA HIS A 193 -16.64 3.47 11.57
C HIS A 193 -15.49 2.51 11.24
N ASN A 194 -14.72 2.15 12.28
CA ASN A 194 -13.48 1.41 12.14
C ASN A 194 -13.29 0.42 13.31
N ILE A 195 -12.37 -0.53 13.15
CA ILE A 195 -11.93 -1.43 14.20
C ILE A 195 -10.41 -1.60 14.17
N ALA A 196 -9.77 -1.46 15.32
CA ALA A 196 -8.39 -1.88 15.53
C ALA A 196 -8.32 -3.06 16.49
N ILE A 197 -7.28 -3.90 16.36
CA ILE A 197 -7.01 -4.98 17.29
C ILE A 197 -5.56 -4.94 17.71
N ASN A 198 -5.31 -4.99 19.01
CA ASN A 198 -4.00 -5.35 19.54
C ASN A 198 -3.96 -6.87 19.74
N GLU A 199 -3.28 -7.56 18.83
CA GLU A 199 -3.18 -9.02 18.85
C GLU A 199 -2.35 -9.55 20.05
N GLU A 200 -1.44 -8.76 20.62
CA GLU A 200 -0.62 -9.18 21.77
C GLU A 200 -1.47 -9.28 23.04
N THR A 201 -2.44 -8.38 23.21
CA THR A 201 -3.26 -8.29 24.43
C THR A 201 -4.65 -8.90 24.24
N GLY A 202 -5.10 -9.06 22.99
CA GLY A 202 -6.39 -9.65 22.64
C GLY A 202 -7.56 -8.72 22.90
N TYR A 203 -7.39 -7.43 22.62
CA TYR A 203 -8.46 -6.42 22.69
C TYR A 203 -8.72 -5.82 21.32
N ALA A 204 -10.00 -5.72 20.98
CA ALA A 204 -10.50 -4.94 19.87
C ALA A 204 -10.93 -3.56 20.36
N TYR A 205 -10.86 -2.58 19.47
CA TYR A 205 -11.25 -1.20 19.67
C TYR A 205 -12.22 -0.84 18.56
N ALA A 206 -13.51 -0.73 18.87
CA ALA A 206 -14.48 -0.21 17.91
C ALA A 206 -14.43 1.32 17.97
N ILE A 207 -14.28 1.95 16.81
CA ILE A 207 -13.89 3.34 16.65
C ILE A 207 -15.00 4.07 15.88
N GLY A 208 -15.21 5.36 16.17
CA GLY A 208 -16.30 6.13 15.58
C GLY A 208 -17.68 5.53 15.88
N SER A 209 -17.83 4.94 17.07
CA SER A 209 -19.05 4.24 17.50
C SER A 209 -20.06 5.20 18.14
N ASN A 210 -21.33 4.80 18.22
CA ASN A 210 -22.36 5.49 19.00
C ASN A 210 -22.22 5.34 20.54
N THR A 211 -21.06 4.90 21.00
CA THR A 211 -20.72 4.74 22.42
C THR A 211 -19.44 5.51 22.74
N CYS A 212 -19.05 5.57 24.02
CA CYS A 212 -17.78 6.16 24.46
C CYS A 212 -17.56 7.62 23.96
N SER A 213 -18.63 8.39 23.73
CA SER A 213 -18.59 9.75 23.17
C SER A 213 -17.87 9.84 21.80
N GLY A 214 -17.97 8.79 20.98
CA GLY A 214 -17.30 8.71 19.67
C GLY A 214 -15.86 8.16 19.73
N GLY A 215 -15.29 8.06 20.93
CA GLY A 215 -13.95 7.50 21.12
C GLY A 215 -13.94 5.96 21.14
N PRO A 216 -12.75 5.34 21.29
CA PRO A 216 -12.60 3.90 21.26
C PRO A 216 -13.42 3.14 22.32
N HIS A 217 -14.29 2.24 21.87
CA HIS A 217 -14.96 1.23 22.67
C HIS A 217 -14.10 -0.03 22.74
N MET A 218 -13.60 -0.37 23.93
CA MET A 218 -12.68 -1.48 24.13
C MET A 218 -13.43 -2.79 24.39
N VAL A 219 -13.08 -3.83 23.66
CA VAL A 219 -13.72 -5.16 23.73
C VAL A 219 -12.65 -6.23 23.96
N ASP A 220 -12.81 -7.01 25.02
CA ASP A 220 -12.03 -8.22 25.25
C ASP A 220 -12.47 -9.31 24.27
N ILE A 221 -11.56 -9.70 23.37
CA ILE A 221 -11.80 -10.71 22.33
C ILE A 221 -10.97 -11.97 22.54
N ARG A 222 -10.31 -12.14 23.70
CA ARG A 222 -9.46 -13.30 24.00
C ARG A 222 -10.18 -14.63 23.86
N THR A 223 -11.51 -14.62 24.00
CA THR A 223 -12.43 -15.68 23.61
C THR A 223 -13.25 -15.20 22.40
N PRO A 224 -12.79 -15.42 21.14
CA PRO A 224 -13.35 -14.73 19.96
C PRO A 224 -14.86 -14.81 19.78
N LYS A 225 -15.47 -15.97 20.09
CA LYS A 225 -16.93 -16.20 19.95
C LYS A 225 -17.74 -15.69 21.16
N SER A 226 -17.08 -15.11 22.16
CA SER A 226 -17.71 -14.51 23.35
C SER A 226 -17.01 -13.19 23.72
N PRO A 227 -17.06 -12.18 22.82
CA PRO A 227 -16.50 -10.87 23.10
C PRO A 227 -17.22 -10.19 24.27
N LYS A 228 -16.49 -9.40 25.06
CA LYS A 228 -17.02 -8.70 26.24
C LYS A 228 -16.53 -7.27 26.30
N ASN A 229 -17.36 -6.36 26.78
CA ASN A 229 -16.95 -4.99 27.06
C ASN A 229 -15.80 -4.94 28.07
N ALA A 230 -14.80 -4.11 27.77
CA ALA A 230 -13.64 -3.89 28.61
C ALA A 230 -13.51 -2.45 29.13
N GLY A 231 -14.09 -1.47 28.43
CA GLY A 231 -14.07 -0.06 28.83
C GLY A 231 -14.19 0.91 27.66
N CYS A 232 -14.02 2.21 27.94
CA CYS A 232 -14.16 3.28 26.97
C CYS A 232 -13.02 4.29 27.09
N VAL A 233 -12.52 4.77 25.96
CA VAL A 233 -11.79 6.03 25.85
C VAL A 233 -12.79 7.10 25.42
N SER A 234 -12.92 8.19 26.18
CA SER A 234 -13.97 9.21 25.98
C SER A 234 -13.51 10.63 26.30
N GLN A 235 -12.22 10.83 26.56
CA GLN A 235 -11.68 12.09 27.05
C GLN A 235 -11.57 13.18 25.97
N ASP A 236 -11.41 12.78 24.71
CA ASP A 236 -11.16 13.71 23.60
C ASP A 236 -12.36 13.90 22.65
N GLY A 237 -13.19 12.88 22.50
CA GLY A 237 -14.34 12.89 21.60
C GLY A 237 -14.21 11.85 20.50
N TYR A 238 -14.64 12.19 19.29
CA TYR A 238 -14.66 11.28 18.15
C TYR A 238 -13.24 10.87 17.75
N THR A 239 -13.06 9.57 17.55
CA THR A 239 -11.86 9.00 16.94
C THR A 239 -12.27 8.38 15.62
N HIS A 240 -11.51 8.69 14.57
CA HIS A 240 -11.75 8.20 13.22
C HIS A 240 -11.06 6.85 12.98
N ASP A 241 -9.79 6.77 13.35
CA ASP A 241 -8.96 5.58 13.30
C ASP A 241 -8.00 5.57 14.51
N ASN A 242 -7.48 4.40 14.87
CA ASN A 242 -6.38 4.30 15.79
C ASN A 242 -5.46 3.11 15.51
N GLN A 243 -4.25 3.24 16.04
CA GLN A 243 -3.34 2.11 16.18
C GLN A 243 -3.04 1.88 17.67
N CYS A 244 -3.38 0.70 18.18
CA CYS A 244 -3.09 0.29 19.56
C CYS A 244 -2.02 -0.79 19.60
N VAL A 245 -0.93 -0.56 20.34
CA VAL A 245 0.21 -1.50 20.44
C VAL A 245 0.68 -1.66 21.87
N VAL A 246 1.32 -2.79 22.18
CA VAL A 246 2.24 -2.85 23.32
C VAL A 246 3.48 -2.04 22.95
N TYR A 247 3.64 -0.89 23.58
CA TYR A 247 4.62 0.11 23.19
C TYR A 247 6.05 -0.35 23.51
N ARG A 248 6.93 -0.26 22.52
CA ARG A 248 8.36 -0.63 22.56
C ARG A 248 9.27 0.51 22.08
N GLY A 249 8.70 1.68 21.81
CA GLY A 249 9.42 2.84 21.29
C GLY A 249 10.34 3.54 22.30
N PRO A 250 10.87 4.72 21.95
CA PRO A 250 11.92 5.40 22.70
C PRO A 250 11.52 5.91 24.09
N ASP A 251 10.24 6.24 24.35
CA ASP A 251 9.81 6.78 25.65
C ASP A 251 9.76 5.68 26.72
N ALA A 252 10.82 5.62 27.55
CA ALA A 252 10.98 4.57 28.56
C ALA A 252 9.84 4.55 29.61
N THR A 253 9.10 5.64 29.79
CA THR A 253 8.00 5.75 30.77
C THR A 253 6.84 4.80 30.43
N TYR A 254 6.60 4.58 29.14
CA TYR A 254 5.45 3.86 28.61
C TYR A 254 5.81 2.51 27.98
N ARG A 255 7.10 2.12 27.97
CA ARG A 255 7.51 0.80 27.44
C ARG A 255 6.79 -0.34 28.16
N GLY A 256 6.28 -1.29 27.38
CA GLY A 256 5.52 -2.45 27.87
C GLY A 256 4.06 -2.14 28.22
N ARG A 257 3.60 -0.90 28.05
CA ARG A 257 2.20 -0.51 28.22
C ARG A 257 1.44 -0.64 26.91
N GLU A 258 0.14 -0.79 26.99
CA GLU A 258 -0.72 -0.75 25.81
C GLU A 258 -1.14 0.70 25.52
N ILE A 259 -0.66 1.24 24.41
CA ILE A 259 -0.86 2.63 24.01
C ILE A 259 -1.63 2.68 22.70
N CYS A 260 -2.66 3.51 22.64
CA CYS A 260 -3.40 3.82 21.43
C CYS A 260 -3.03 5.21 20.92
N PHE A 261 -2.71 5.29 19.63
CA PHE A 261 -2.46 6.50 18.86
C PHE A 261 -3.70 6.76 18.02
N ASN A 262 -4.46 7.80 18.36
CA ASN A 262 -5.78 8.06 17.80
C ASN A 262 -5.73 9.27 16.86
N SER A 263 -6.30 9.11 15.67
CA SER A 263 -6.54 10.17 14.69
C SER A 263 -7.96 10.71 14.91
N ASN A 264 -8.08 11.90 15.48
CA ASN A 264 -9.34 12.43 16.02
C ASN A 264 -9.91 13.58 15.19
N GLU A 265 -9.84 13.48 13.86
CA GLU A 265 -10.24 14.52 12.88
C GLU A 265 -9.46 15.86 12.95
N ASP A 266 -8.96 16.28 14.12
CA ASP A 266 -8.29 17.56 14.35
C ASP A 266 -6.93 17.44 15.06
N THR A 267 -6.63 16.25 15.60
CA THR A 267 -5.50 16.03 16.51
C THR A 267 -4.97 14.60 16.46
N LEU A 268 -3.68 14.47 16.79
CA LEU A 268 -3.11 13.21 17.26
C LEU A 268 -3.28 13.13 18.78
N THR A 269 -4.01 12.13 19.24
CA THR A 269 -4.27 11.90 20.66
C THR A 269 -3.75 10.55 21.12
N ILE A 270 -2.89 10.55 22.14
CA ILE A 270 -2.20 9.37 22.64
C ILE A 270 -2.78 9.00 24.00
N VAL A 271 -3.19 7.75 24.15
CA VAL A 271 -3.88 7.25 25.35
C VAL A 271 -3.23 5.96 25.84
N ASP A 272 -2.89 5.90 27.13
CA ASP A 272 -2.54 4.66 27.81
C ASP A 272 -3.82 3.92 28.16
N VAL A 273 -4.01 2.75 27.56
CA VAL A 273 -5.17 1.89 27.77
C VAL A 273 -4.80 0.61 28.51
N THR A 274 -3.63 0.55 29.15
CA THR A 274 -3.15 -0.65 29.87
C THR A 274 -4.19 -1.15 30.88
N ASP A 275 -4.68 -0.23 31.72
CA ASP A 275 -5.87 -0.46 32.53
C ASP A 275 -7.12 -0.04 31.75
N LYS A 276 -7.80 -1.03 31.18
CA LYS A 276 -9.00 -0.83 30.35
C LYS A 276 -10.15 -0.15 31.12
N ALA A 277 -10.19 -0.29 32.44
CA ALA A 277 -11.20 0.36 33.27
C ALA A 277 -10.87 1.85 33.54
N ARG A 278 -9.61 2.26 33.33
CA ARG A 278 -9.11 3.60 33.67
C ARG A 278 -8.10 4.10 32.65
N PRO A 279 -8.49 4.28 31.37
CA PRO A 279 -7.59 4.80 30.36
C PRO A 279 -7.14 6.23 30.71
N VAL A 280 -5.89 6.55 30.37
CA VAL A 280 -5.26 7.84 30.69
C VAL A 280 -4.79 8.50 29.39
N GLN A 281 -5.38 9.63 29.05
CA GLN A 281 -4.88 10.46 27.96
C GLN A 281 -3.50 11.02 28.33
N ILE A 282 -2.48 10.63 27.56
CA ILE A 282 -1.09 11.06 27.74
C ILE A 282 -0.91 12.44 27.10
N SER A 283 -1.39 12.61 25.87
CA SER A 283 -1.29 13.87 25.14
C SER A 283 -2.39 14.00 24.09
N ARG A 284 -2.66 15.26 23.70
CA ARG A 284 -3.52 15.66 22.59
C ARG A 284 -2.79 16.78 21.86
N LYS A 285 -2.47 16.60 20.58
CA LYS A 285 -1.65 17.54 19.81
C LYS A 285 -2.32 17.90 18.49
N ALA A 286 -2.62 19.20 18.33
CA ALA A 286 -3.01 19.78 17.05
C ALA A 286 -1.78 20.07 16.18
N TYR A 287 -2.01 20.21 14.87
CA TYR A 287 -0.98 20.53 13.90
C TYR A 287 -1.50 21.52 12.85
N SER A 288 -0.57 22.21 12.21
CA SER A 288 -0.90 23.14 11.13
C SER A 288 -1.22 22.35 9.87
N GLY A 289 -2.33 22.67 9.22
CA GLY A 289 -2.81 21.98 8.01
C GLY A 289 -4.02 21.07 8.27
N ALA A 290 -4.28 20.71 9.53
CA ALA A 290 -5.34 19.77 9.89
C ALA A 290 -6.70 20.13 9.24
N GLN A 291 -7.30 19.19 8.52
CA GLN A 291 -8.65 19.29 7.97
C GLN A 291 -9.54 18.13 8.41
N TYR A 292 -8.97 16.93 8.51
CA TYR A 292 -9.57 15.67 8.92
C TYR A 292 -8.47 14.61 9.16
N SER A 293 -7.79 14.67 10.31
CA SER A 293 -6.79 13.65 10.68
C SER A 293 -7.44 12.26 10.64
N HIS A 294 -7.02 11.44 9.69
CA HIS A 294 -7.82 10.31 9.24
C HIS A 294 -7.27 8.99 9.79
N GLN A 295 -6.07 8.60 9.38
CA GLN A 295 -5.39 7.38 9.81
C GLN A 295 -3.89 7.65 10.00
N GLY A 296 -3.23 6.76 10.74
CA GLY A 296 -1.79 6.81 10.84
C GLY A 296 -1.18 5.55 11.42
N TRP A 297 0.12 5.39 11.22
CA TRP A 297 0.83 4.17 11.56
C TRP A 297 2.24 4.44 12.08
N LEU A 298 2.63 3.69 13.11
CA LEU A 298 3.96 3.70 13.71
C LEU A 298 4.99 3.06 12.78
N THR A 299 6.19 3.63 12.75
CA THR A 299 7.37 2.93 12.24
C THR A 299 7.68 1.69 13.08
N GLU A 300 8.45 0.74 12.55
CA GLU A 300 8.79 -0.53 13.23
C GLU A 300 9.44 -0.32 14.61
N ASP A 301 10.23 0.74 14.76
CA ASP A 301 10.86 1.13 16.03
C ASP A 301 9.93 1.90 16.97
N GLN A 302 8.69 2.16 16.54
CA GLN A 302 7.63 2.91 17.21
C GLN A 302 8.06 4.31 17.67
N ARG A 303 9.07 4.89 17.00
CA ARG A 303 9.51 6.26 17.26
C ARG A 303 8.76 7.29 16.45
N TYR A 304 8.44 6.99 15.20
CA TYR A 304 7.75 7.93 14.32
C TYR A 304 6.33 7.45 14.06
N PHE A 305 5.40 8.39 13.95
CA PHE A 305 4.03 8.14 13.53
C PHE A 305 3.77 8.93 12.25
N LEU A 306 3.43 8.22 11.18
CA LEU A 306 3.03 8.80 9.91
C LEU A 306 1.51 8.93 9.91
N LEU A 307 1.02 10.14 9.66
CA LEU A 307 -0.40 10.48 9.72
C LEU A 307 -0.84 11.06 8.37
N ASP A 308 -1.98 10.59 7.86
CA ASP A 308 -2.72 11.17 6.73
C ASP A 308 -3.88 12.07 7.20
N ASP A 309 -4.30 12.99 6.33
CA ASP A 309 -5.36 13.95 6.59
C ASP A 309 -6.28 14.07 5.37
N GLU A 310 -7.30 13.20 5.32
CA GLU A 310 -8.08 12.85 4.12
C GLU A 310 -8.77 14.03 3.42
N LEU A 311 -8.93 15.17 4.09
CA LEU A 311 -9.60 16.34 3.51
C LEU A 311 -8.66 17.50 3.24
N ASP A 312 -7.36 17.34 3.44
CA ASP A 312 -6.39 18.42 3.28
C ASP A 312 -6.11 18.77 1.82
N GLU A 313 -6.23 17.81 0.89
CA GLU A 313 -6.08 18.07 -0.54
C GLU A 313 -7.36 18.70 -1.08
N SER A 314 -8.54 18.30 -0.61
CA SER A 314 -9.80 18.86 -1.10
C SER A 314 -10.05 20.28 -0.53
N ARG A 315 -9.77 20.50 0.76
CA ARG A 315 -10.06 21.78 1.47
C ARG A 315 -8.86 22.72 1.57
N GLY A 316 -7.63 22.21 1.46
CA GLY A 316 -6.42 23.00 1.51
C GLY A 316 -6.08 23.71 0.20
N THR A 317 -5.02 24.52 0.22
CA THR A 317 -4.51 25.22 -0.97
C THR A 317 -3.51 24.37 -1.75
N ASP A 318 -2.69 23.59 -1.07
CA ASP A 318 -1.84 22.57 -1.69
C ASP A 318 -2.64 21.28 -1.88
N LYS A 319 -2.83 20.91 -3.14
CA LYS A 319 -3.63 19.77 -3.58
C LYS A 319 -2.84 18.47 -3.61
N ARG A 320 -1.55 18.50 -3.29
CA ARG A 320 -0.70 17.31 -3.27
C ARG A 320 -1.01 16.44 -2.07
N THR A 321 -0.98 15.13 -2.29
CA THR A 321 -1.15 14.12 -1.25
C THR A 321 -0.11 14.29 -0.15
N LYS A 322 -0.49 14.32 1.13
CA LYS A 322 0.43 14.60 2.23
C LYS A 322 0.65 13.41 3.15
N THR A 323 1.72 13.51 3.95
CA THR A 323 1.94 12.62 5.10
C THR A 323 2.67 13.41 6.17
N TYR A 324 2.01 13.59 7.30
CA TYR A 324 2.52 14.32 8.46
C TYR A 324 3.39 13.39 9.31
N ILE A 325 4.58 13.85 9.67
CA ILE A 325 5.59 13.04 10.37
C ILE A 325 5.71 13.52 11.81
N TRP A 326 5.39 12.66 12.76
CA TRP A 326 5.48 12.92 14.20
C TRP A 326 6.65 12.17 14.83
N ASP A 327 7.56 12.86 15.53
CA ASP A 327 8.54 12.23 16.43
C ASP A 327 7.91 12.03 17.81
N LEU A 328 7.90 10.77 18.25
CA LEU A 328 7.36 10.28 19.50
C LEU A 328 8.46 9.92 20.51
N ALA A 329 9.62 10.58 20.43
CA ALA A 329 10.66 10.52 21.47
C ALA A 329 10.10 10.76 22.88
N SER A 330 9.04 11.57 23.01
CA SER A 330 8.21 11.66 24.22
C SER A 330 6.73 11.57 23.85
N LEU A 331 6.01 10.58 24.40
CA LEU A 331 4.58 10.42 24.16
C LEU A 331 3.75 11.54 24.80
N ALA A 332 4.26 12.15 25.87
CA ALA A 332 3.64 13.33 26.50
C ALA A 332 3.80 14.61 25.66
N ASN A 333 4.85 14.68 24.83
CA ASN A 333 5.14 15.81 23.96
C ASN A 333 5.51 15.39 22.53
N PRO A 334 4.57 14.81 21.76
CA PRO A 334 4.78 14.53 20.33
C PRO A 334 5.14 15.81 19.58
N VAL A 335 6.09 15.70 18.65
CA VAL A 335 6.55 16.82 17.83
C VAL A 335 6.27 16.52 16.37
N HIS A 336 5.50 17.38 15.72
CA HIS A 336 5.36 17.34 14.27
C HIS A 336 6.66 17.85 13.61
N THR A 337 7.44 16.93 13.02
CA THR A 337 8.80 17.20 12.51
C THR A 337 8.84 17.59 11.04
N GLY A 338 7.79 17.31 10.26
CA GLY A 338 7.72 17.70 8.86
C GLY A 338 6.60 17.00 8.10
N VAL A 339 6.45 17.37 6.82
CA VAL A 339 5.40 16.87 5.94
C VAL A 339 6.05 16.37 4.64
N TYR A 340 5.78 15.12 4.28
CA TYR A 340 6.04 14.64 2.92
C TYR A 340 4.91 15.13 2.00
N ASN A 341 5.28 15.59 0.80
CA ASN A 341 4.32 15.96 -0.23
C ASN A 341 4.59 15.11 -1.48
N SER A 342 3.59 14.31 -1.86
CA SER A 342 3.61 13.50 -3.07
C SER A 342 3.61 14.38 -4.32
N PRO A 343 4.13 13.88 -5.47
CA PRO A 343 3.81 14.49 -6.77
C PRO A 343 2.33 14.29 -7.18
N ALA A 344 1.62 13.32 -6.59
CA ALA A 344 0.21 13.09 -6.85
C ALA A 344 -0.68 14.13 -6.15
N THR A 345 -1.86 14.38 -6.70
CA THR A 345 -2.85 15.35 -6.19
C THR A 345 -4.18 14.70 -5.80
N ALA A 346 -4.11 13.44 -5.39
CA ALA A 346 -5.27 12.68 -4.90
C ALA A 346 -5.35 12.76 -3.37
N ILE A 347 -6.53 12.44 -2.84
CA ILE A 347 -6.77 12.35 -1.39
C ILE A 347 -5.88 11.24 -0.80
N ASP A 348 -5.18 11.52 0.29
CA ASP A 348 -4.52 10.50 1.11
C ASP A 348 -5.54 9.66 1.89
N HIS A 349 -5.19 8.42 2.22
CA HIS A 349 -6.05 7.54 3.00
C HIS A 349 -5.20 6.46 3.68
N ASN A 350 -5.76 5.29 3.94
CA ASN A 350 -5.16 4.23 4.76
C ASN A 350 -3.71 3.88 4.37
N GLN A 351 -2.82 3.98 5.37
CA GLN A 351 -1.43 3.55 5.25
C GLN A 351 -0.99 2.53 6.30
N TYR A 352 -0.01 1.72 5.92
CA TYR A 352 0.50 0.63 6.75
C TYR A 352 2.02 0.51 6.64
N ILE A 353 2.73 0.43 7.77
CA ILE A 353 4.18 0.19 7.77
C ILE A 353 4.47 -1.31 7.75
N LYS A 354 5.39 -1.72 6.86
CA LYS A 354 6.05 -3.02 6.92
C LYS A 354 7.54 -2.86 6.60
N GLY A 355 8.39 -3.17 7.58
CA GLY A 355 9.82 -2.96 7.49
C GLY A 355 10.15 -1.48 7.31
N LYS A 356 10.83 -1.14 6.22
CA LYS A 356 11.24 0.23 5.89
C LYS A 356 10.29 0.94 4.91
N TYR A 357 9.10 0.42 4.68
CA TYR A 357 8.15 0.99 3.73
C TYR A 357 6.80 1.35 4.37
N SER A 358 6.22 2.46 3.94
CA SER A 358 4.80 2.80 4.12
C SER A 358 4.03 2.47 2.84
N TYR A 359 2.96 1.68 2.96
CA TYR A 359 2.06 1.31 1.87
C TYR A 359 0.76 2.08 2.03
N GLN A 360 0.51 3.04 1.14
CA GLN A 360 -0.59 4.00 1.23
C GLN A 360 -1.60 3.75 0.11
N ALA A 361 -2.87 3.53 0.44
CA ALA A 361 -3.94 3.61 -0.54
C ALA A 361 -4.36 5.08 -0.64
N ASN A 362 -4.23 5.70 -1.80
CA ASN A 362 -4.52 7.13 -2.00
C ASN A 362 -5.58 7.30 -3.09
N TYR A 363 -6.76 6.70 -2.90
CA TYR A 363 -7.92 6.79 -3.80
C TYR A 363 -7.53 6.76 -5.29
N GLN A 364 -7.69 7.88 -6.00
CA GLN A 364 -7.45 7.96 -7.45
C GLN A 364 -5.97 7.86 -7.84
N ALA A 365 -5.04 7.98 -6.90
CA ALA A 365 -3.63 7.73 -7.13
C ALA A 365 -3.21 6.28 -6.83
N GLY A 366 -4.15 5.42 -6.44
CA GLY A 366 -3.92 4.00 -6.18
C GLY A 366 -2.99 3.72 -5.01
N LEU A 367 -2.22 2.63 -5.09
CA LEU A 367 -1.23 2.26 -4.10
C LEU A 367 0.05 3.08 -4.30
N ARG A 368 0.50 3.78 -3.26
CA ARG A 368 1.78 4.49 -3.19
C ARG A 368 2.65 3.83 -2.12
N ILE A 369 3.93 3.62 -2.42
CA ILE A 369 4.86 2.97 -1.51
C ILE A 369 6.03 3.89 -1.24
N LEU A 370 6.16 4.37 0.01
CA LEU A 370 7.23 5.27 0.44
C LEU A 370 8.32 4.50 1.19
N ASP A 371 9.60 4.72 0.87
CA ASP A 371 10.71 4.35 1.74
C ASP A 371 10.79 5.36 2.90
N VAL A 372 10.73 4.84 4.14
CA VAL A 372 10.70 5.63 5.37
C VAL A 372 12.05 5.64 6.11
N SER A 373 13.12 5.14 5.50
CA SER A 373 14.46 5.13 6.12
C SER A 373 14.99 6.53 6.46
N GLY A 374 14.55 7.56 5.74
CA GLY A 374 14.88 8.97 5.97
C GLY A 374 13.96 9.71 6.96
N VAL A 375 13.00 9.02 7.59
CA VAL A 375 11.94 9.64 8.42
C VAL A 375 12.49 10.52 9.55
N ALA A 376 13.65 10.18 10.11
CA ALA A 376 14.29 10.95 11.17
C ALA A 376 14.72 12.38 10.75
N SER A 377 14.89 12.61 9.45
CA SER A 377 15.16 13.92 8.86
C SER A 377 13.93 14.49 8.12
N ALA A 378 12.74 13.95 8.40
CA ALA A 378 11.48 14.25 7.71
C ALA A 378 11.56 14.07 6.18
N GLN A 379 12.33 13.07 5.72
CA GLN A 379 12.46 12.73 4.30
C GLN A 379 11.87 11.36 4.03
N LEU A 380 10.81 11.31 3.22
CA LEU A 380 10.23 10.10 2.66
C LEU A 380 10.41 10.14 1.14
N THR A 381 10.59 8.98 0.49
CA THR A 381 10.78 8.91 -0.96
C THR A 381 9.92 7.80 -1.57
N GLU A 382 9.22 8.06 -2.67
CA GLU A 382 8.43 7.03 -3.36
C GLU A 382 9.33 5.93 -3.96
N ALA A 383 9.20 4.71 -3.43
CA ALA A 383 9.92 3.53 -3.88
C ALA A 383 9.19 2.80 -5.03
N GLY A 384 7.86 2.94 -5.10
CA GLY A 384 7.04 2.35 -6.15
C GLY A 384 5.58 2.76 -6.02
N PHE A 385 4.79 2.47 -7.05
CA PHE A 385 3.35 2.70 -7.05
C PHE A 385 2.63 1.72 -7.98
N PHE A 386 1.33 1.56 -7.75
CA PHE A 386 0.43 0.86 -8.65
C PHE A 386 -0.94 1.56 -8.67
N ASP A 387 -1.26 2.21 -9.79
CA ASP A 387 -2.46 3.02 -9.93
C ASP A 387 -3.62 2.18 -10.46
N ILE A 388 -4.56 1.82 -9.58
CA ILE A 388 -5.75 1.05 -9.94
C ILE A 388 -6.88 1.92 -10.54
N TYR A 389 -6.68 3.24 -10.61
CA TYR A 389 -7.63 4.21 -11.15
C TYR A 389 -6.97 5.06 -12.26
N PRO A 390 -6.63 4.47 -13.42
CA PRO A 390 -5.86 5.14 -14.47
C PRO A 390 -6.55 6.35 -15.14
N ALA A 391 -7.84 6.58 -14.84
CA ALA A 391 -8.64 7.62 -15.47
C ALA A 391 -8.32 9.03 -14.95
N ALA A 392 -7.89 9.18 -13.70
CA ALA A 392 -7.60 10.48 -13.09
C ALA A 392 -6.74 10.32 -11.83
N ASN A 393 -6.22 11.44 -11.29
CA ASN A 393 -5.49 11.52 -10.02
C ASN A 393 -5.99 12.75 -9.24
N GLU A 394 -7.29 12.99 -9.27
CA GLU A 394 -7.94 14.15 -8.64
C GLU A 394 -8.21 13.89 -7.14
N ALA A 395 -8.38 14.95 -6.37
CA ALA A 395 -8.77 14.88 -4.96
C ALA A 395 -10.26 14.49 -4.82
N LYS A 396 -10.54 13.21 -5.09
CA LYS A 396 -11.86 12.55 -5.06
C LYS A 396 -11.74 11.14 -4.49
N PHE A 397 -12.86 10.60 -4.02
CA PHE A 397 -12.90 9.34 -3.27
C PHE A 397 -12.97 8.07 -4.12
N ASN A 398 -12.74 8.09 -5.44
CA ASN A 398 -12.75 6.86 -6.26
C ASN A 398 -11.40 6.14 -6.21
N GLY A 399 -11.35 4.85 -6.51
CA GLY A 399 -10.11 4.09 -6.60
C GLY A 399 -9.79 3.31 -5.32
N ALA A 400 -8.52 3.32 -4.89
CA ALA A 400 -8.03 2.47 -3.80
C ALA A 400 -8.55 2.92 -2.44
N TRP A 401 -9.35 2.06 -1.77
CA TRP A 401 -9.80 2.31 -0.41
C TRP A 401 -8.72 1.93 0.60
N SER A 402 -8.17 0.72 0.53
CA SER A 402 -7.19 0.24 1.50
C SER A 402 -6.29 -0.82 0.89
N ASN A 403 -5.26 -1.19 1.62
CA ASN A 403 -4.29 -2.19 1.22
C ASN A 403 -3.89 -3.11 2.39
N TYR A 404 -3.36 -4.30 2.08
CA TYR A 404 -2.83 -5.22 3.08
C TYR A 404 -1.46 -5.76 2.64
N PRO A 405 -0.35 -5.28 3.23
CA PRO A 405 1.00 -5.63 2.79
C PRO A 405 1.63 -6.78 3.59
N TYR A 406 0.96 -7.37 4.57
CA TYR A 406 1.62 -8.18 5.61
C TYR A 406 1.86 -9.66 5.26
N PHE A 407 1.45 -10.12 4.09
CA PHE A 407 1.66 -11.50 3.68
C PHE A 407 3.16 -11.88 3.54
N ALA A 408 3.46 -13.14 3.87
CA ALA A 408 4.81 -13.68 3.80
C ALA A 408 5.24 -13.96 2.35
N SER A 409 4.27 -14.21 1.47
CA SER A 409 4.51 -14.29 0.01
C SER A 409 5.04 -13.00 -0.61
N GLY A 410 4.94 -11.88 0.11
CA GLY A 410 5.36 -10.56 -0.33
C GLY A 410 4.38 -9.87 -1.29
N ILE A 411 3.20 -10.46 -1.51
CA ILE A 411 2.12 -9.77 -2.23
C ILE A 411 1.52 -8.67 -1.35
N VAL A 412 0.94 -7.67 -2.01
CA VAL A 412 0.10 -6.65 -1.39
C VAL A 412 -1.28 -6.77 -1.98
N LEU A 413 -2.30 -6.82 -1.12
CA LEU A 413 -3.68 -6.70 -1.56
C LEU A 413 -4.06 -5.23 -1.63
N VAL A 414 -4.81 -4.82 -2.64
CA VAL A 414 -5.43 -3.50 -2.73
C VAL A 414 -6.91 -3.74 -3.03
N ASN A 415 -7.80 -3.11 -2.27
CA ASN A 415 -9.24 -3.15 -2.58
C ASN A 415 -9.67 -1.79 -3.10
N GLY A 416 -10.15 -1.79 -4.34
CA GLY A 416 -10.72 -0.60 -4.96
C GLY A 416 -12.23 -0.53 -4.78
N ILE A 417 -12.77 0.69 -4.66
CA ILE A 417 -14.21 0.95 -4.54
C ILE A 417 -14.98 0.43 -5.74
N GLU A 418 -14.42 0.64 -6.93
CA GLU A 418 -14.99 0.17 -8.19
C GLU A 418 -14.34 -1.14 -8.64
N GLN A 419 -13.04 -1.29 -8.45
CA GLN A 419 -12.23 -2.35 -9.06
C GLN A 419 -12.40 -3.69 -8.34
N GLY A 420 -12.57 -3.69 -7.02
CA GLY A 420 -12.47 -4.90 -6.20
C GLY A 420 -11.04 -5.27 -5.85
N LEU A 421 -10.78 -6.58 -5.75
CA LEU A 421 -9.52 -7.09 -5.22
C LEU A 421 -8.45 -7.08 -6.32
N VAL A 422 -7.48 -6.20 -6.17
CA VAL A 422 -6.26 -6.16 -6.98
C VAL A 422 -5.12 -6.75 -6.16
N VAL A 423 -4.46 -7.78 -6.69
CA VAL A 423 -3.30 -8.41 -6.05
C VAL A 423 -2.05 -7.98 -6.81
N VAL A 424 -1.11 -7.37 -6.10
CA VAL A 424 0.13 -6.85 -6.70
C VAL A 424 1.36 -7.38 -5.98
N LYS A 425 2.52 -7.30 -6.64
CA LYS A 425 3.81 -7.67 -6.05
C LYS A 425 4.83 -6.54 -6.17
N PRO A 426 5.13 -5.85 -5.06
CA PRO A 426 6.19 -4.87 -5.04
C PRO A 426 7.58 -5.51 -5.20
N ASN A 427 8.40 -4.92 -6.06
CA ASN A 427 9.79 -5.29 -6.34
C ASN A 427 10.74 -4.22 -5.78
N LEU A 428 10.60 -3.88 -4.49
CA LEU A 428 11.18 -2.67 -3.87
C LEU A 428 12.66 -2.80 -3.45
N GLY A 429 13.21 -4.02 -3.53
CA GLY A 429 14.63 -4.33 -3.33
C GLY A 429 15.36 -4.68 -4.63
N ALA A 430 14.63 -4.75 -5.75
CA ALA A 430 15.26 -4.61 -7.03
C ALA A 430 15.60 -3.12 -7.15
N VAL A 431 16.88 -2.80 -7.28
CA VAL A 431 17.24 -1.60 -8.05
C VAL A 431 16.44 -1.78 -9.33
N GLU A 432 15.49 -0.88 -9.61
CA GLU A 432 14.97 -0.72 -10.96
C GLU A 432 16.20 -0.87 -11.86
N PRO A 433 16.27 -1.82 -12.83
CA PRO A 433 17.29 -1.68 -13.85
C PRO A 433 17.20 -0.21 -14.26
N PRO A 434 18.29 0.58 -14.14
CA PRO A 434 18.25 2.00 -14.48
C PRO A 434 17.46 2.10 -15.77
N PRO A 435 16.48 3.02 -15.95
CA PRO A 435 15.54 2.97 -17.06
C PRO A 435 16.27 2.63 -18.35
N GLY A 436 16.16 1.37 -18.76
CA GLY A 436 17.24 0.67 -19.44
C GLY A 436 16.80 -0.76 -19.67
N GLY A 437 15.83 -0.90 -20.56
CA GLY A 437 15.23 -2.19 -20.89
C GLY A 437 16.28 -3.25 -21.28
N LYS A 438 15.87 -4.51 -21.23
CA LYS A 438 16.58 -5.58 -21.93
C LYS A 438 16.31 -5.40 -23.43
N PHE A 439 17.35 -5.24 -24.22
CA PHE A 439 17.25 -5.22 -25.68
C PHE A 439 17.98 -6.43 -26.23
N GLU A 440 17.33 -7.21 -27.09
CA GLU A 440 17.88 -8.48 -27.57
C GLU A 440 17.73 -8.66 -29.07
N ASN A 441 18.59 -9.48 -29.63
CA ASN A 441 18.47 -10.00 -30.98
C ASN A 441 18.69 -11.52 -30.93
N THR A 442 17.67 -12.25 -31.36
CA THR A 442 17.61 -13.73 -31.37
C THR A 442 17.66 -14.29 -32.80
N ALA A 443 18.10 -13.49 -33.77
CA ALA A 443 18.24 -13.94 -35.15
C ALA A 443 19.64 -14.51 -35.36
N ASP A 444 19.68 -15.71 -35.92
CA ASP A 444 20.93 -16.41 -36.21
C ASP A 444 21.81 -15.61 -37.18
N VAL A 445 23.05 -15.33 -36.75
CA VAL A 445 24.09 -14.75 -37.62
C VAL A 445 25.23 -15.74 -37.77
N GLN A 446 25.37 -16.29 -38.97
CA GLN A 446 26.39 -17.29 -39.28
C GLN A 446 27.80 -16.72 -39.11
N ILE A 447 28.65 -17.45 -38.40
CA ILE A 447 30.07 -17.16 -38.20
C ILE A 447 30.86 -18.11 -39.12
N PRO A 448 31.46 -17.59 -40.22
CA PRO A 448 32.23 -18.40 -41.15
C PRO A 448 33.60 -18.80 -40.59
N ASP A 449 34.03 -20.01 -40.93
CA ASP A 449 35.35 -20.57 -40.58
C ASP A 449 36.46 -19.65 -41.07
N ARG A 450 37.31 -19.21 -40.14
CA ARG A 450 38.43 -18.28 -40.37
C ARG A 450 38.08 -17.04 -41.20
N GLY A 451 36.82 -16.60 -41.14
CA GLY A 451 36.29 -15.57 -42.02
C GLY A 451 36.46 -14.15 -41.51
N ALA A 452 35.86 -13.21 -42.24
CA ALA A 452 35.71 -11.84 -41.75
C ALA A 452 34.75 -11.82 -40.55
N ALA A 453 34.96 -10.87 -39.63
CA ALA A 453 34.06 -10.66 -38.51
C ALA A 453 32.63 -10.35 -38.99
N VAL A 454 31.65 -10.95 -38.33
CA VAL A 454 30.22 -10.71 -38.56
C VAL A 454 29.65 -9.86 -37.44
N THR A 455 28.54 -9.16 -37.70
CA THR A 455 27.87 -8.29 -36.74
C THR A 455 26.38 -8.61 -36.63
N SER A 456 25.89 -8.76 -35.39
CA SER A 456 24.46 -8.77 -35.06
C SER A 456 24.10 -7.47 -34.36
N SER A 457 23.02 -6.78 -34.75
CA SER A 457 22.67 -5.46 -34.22
C SER A 457 21.44 -5.49 -33.32
N VAL A 458 21.42 -4.62 -32.30
CA VAL A 458 20.29 -4.37 -31.40
C VAL A 458 20.03 -2.86 -31.36
N SER A 459 18.79 -2.45 -31.62
CA SER A 459 18.37 -1.05 -31.53
C SER A 459 17.85 -0.74 -30.13
N VAL A 460 18.54 0.16 -29.43
CA VAL A 460 18.18 0.63 -28.09
C VAL A 460 17.42 1.95 -28.23
N SER A 461 16.17 1.97 -27.73
CA SER A 461 15.33 3.17 -27.73
C SER A 461 14.64 3.34 -26.37
N GLY A 462 14.23 4.57 -26.03
CA GLY A 462 13.57 4.85 -24.74
C GLY A 462 14.50 4.90 -23.53
N VAL A 463 15.83 4.84 -23.72
CA VAL A 463 16.86 4.94 -22.68
C VAL A 463 17.61 6.27 -22.85
N PRO A 464 17.20 7.35 -22.15
CA PRO A 464 17.86 8.64 -22.29
C PRO A 464 19.22 8.68 -21.58
N GLY A 465 20.19 9.42 -22.13
CA GLY A 465 21.48 9.67 -21.49
C GLY A 465 22.57 8.63 -21.82
N LYS A 466 23.53 8.48 -20.90
CA LYS A 466 24.70 7.60 -21.06
C LYS A 466 24.41 6.18 -20.60
N ALA A 467 25.07 5.19 -21.21
CA ALA A 467 25.03 3.81 -20.77
C ALA A 467 25.67 3.65 -19.37
N PRO A 468 25.36 2.59 -18.61
CA PRO A 468 25.95 2.38 -17.29
C PRO A 468 27.43 1.93 -17.37
N ALA A 469 28.17 2.13 -16.28
CA ALA A 469 29.52 1.58 -16.10
C ALA A 469 29.53 0.05 -15.88
N ALA A 470 28.36 -0.55 -15.68
CA ALA A 470 28.15 -1.99 -15.46
C ALA A 470 27.15 -2.56 -16.49
N LEU A 471 27.30 -2.16 -17.76
CA LEU A 471 26.44 -2.64 -18.86
C LEU A 471 26.62 -4.14 -19.02
N LYS A 472 25.53 -4.90 -18.92
CA LYS A 472 25.58 -6.36 -19.06
C LYS A 472 25.31 -6.78 -20.49
N VAL A 473 26.18 -7.64 -21.02
CA VAL A 473 26.08 -8.22 -22.36
C VAL A 473 25.92 -9.74 -22.23
N ASN A 474 24.71 -10.25 -22.44
CA ASN A 474 24.47 -11.69 -22.46
C ASN A 474 24.71 -12.21 -23.87
N VAL A 475 25.51 -13.27 -24.00
CA VAL A 475 25.89 -13.85 -25.28
C VAL A 475 25.55 -15.34 -25.29
N ASP A 476 24.82 -15.76 -26.32
CA ASP A 476 24.61 -17.14 -26.72
C ASP A 476 25.12 -17.34 -28.16
N ILE A 477 26.27 -17.99 -28.28
CA ILE A 477 26.88 -18.36 -29.57
C ILE A 477 27.06 -19.87 -29.60
N LYS A 478 26.57 -20.51 -30.67
CA LYS A 478 26.86 -21.92 -30.92
C LYS A 478 28.14 -22.04 -31.73
N HIS A 479 29.15 -22.72 -31.19
CA HIS A 479 30.43 -22.96 -31.85
C HIS A 479 31.11 -24.18 -31.23
N PRO A 480 31.60 -25.16 -32.01
CA PRO A 480 32.22 -26.38 -31.47
C PRO A 480 33.59 -26.14 -30.81
N TYR A 481 34.21 -24.98 -31.04
CA TYR A 481 35.45 -24.60 -30.36
C TYR A 481 35.41 -23.12 -29.96
N ARG A 482 34.96 -22.82 -28.75
CA ARG A 482 34.76 -21.41 -28.32
C ARG A 482 36.07 -20.64 -28.15
N GLY A 483 37.20 -21.33 -28.04
CA GLY A 483 38.54 -20.76 -28.01
C GLY A 483 38.85 -19.93 -29.25
N ASP A 484 38.27 -20.25 -30.40
CA ASP A 484 38.59 -19.58 -31.65
C ASP A 484 37.93 -18.20 -31.80
N LEU A 485 36.91 -17.94 -30.99
CA LEU A 485 36.11 -16.73 -31.12
C LEU A 485 36.76 -15.53 -30.45
N VAL A 486 36.83 -14.44 -31.21
CA VAL A 486 36.99 -13.07 -30.73
C VAL A 486 35.62 -12.40 -30.72
N ILE A 487 35.24 -11.81 -29.59
CA ILE A 487 33.93 -11.20 -29.37
C ILE A 487 34.12 -9.78 -28.85
N ASP A 488 33.55 -8.82 -29.57
CA ASP A 488 33.54 -7.41 -29.21
C ASP A 488 32.10 -6.89 -29.16
N LEU A 489 31.80 -6.02 -28.19
CA LEU A 489 30.63 -5.13 -28.24
C LEU A 489 31.03 -3.86 -28.99
N VAL A 490 30.16 -3.34 -29.85
CA VAL A 490 30.34 -2.08 -30.56
C VAL A 490 29.19 -1.13 -30.19
N ALA A 491 29.55 0.05 -29.69
CA ALA A 491 28.64 1.13 -29.31
C ALA A 491 28.11 1.90 -30.55
N PRO A 492 27.04 2.71 -30.39
CA PRO A 492 26.44 3.46 -31.50
C PRO A 492 27.39 4.45 -32.19
N ASP A 493 28.40 4.93 -31.48
CA ASP A 493 29.44 5.83 -32.00
C ASP A 493 30.59 5.07 -32.71
N GLY A 494 30.58 3.74 -32.65
CA GLY A 494 31.62 2.85 -33.20
C GLY A 494 32.70 2.43 -32.20
N THR A 495 32.67 2.90 -30.96
CA THR A 495 33.59 2.48 -29.90
C THR A 495 33.43 0.99 -29.61
N SER A 496 34.55 0.27 -29.45
CA SER A 496 34.55 -1.18 -29.32
C SER A 496 35.12 -1.65 -27.98
N PHE A 497 34.41 -2.58 -27.34
CA PHE A 497 34.76 -3.19 -26.05
C PHE A 497 35.00 -4.68 -26.22
N ARG A 498 36.21 -5.14 -25.88
CA ARG A 498 36.57 -6.56 -25.92
C ARG A 498 35.84 -7.32 -24.83
N LEU A 499 34.95 -8.24 -25.22
CA LEU A 499 34.30 -9.17 -24.29
C LEU A 499 35.14 -10.43 -24.09
N LYS A 500 35.65 -11.00 -25.20
CA LYS A 500 36.44 -12.23 -25.20
C LYS A 500 37.48 -12.23 -26.32
N GLY A 501 38.70 -12.64 -26.01
CA GLY A 501 39.75 -12.94 -27.00
C GLY A 501 39.83 -14.42 -27.36
N SER A 502 40.55 -14.75 -28.42
CA SER A 502 40.84 -16.15 -28.75
C SER A 502 41.79 -16.78 -27.73
N SER A 503 41.66 -18.10 -27.54
CA SER A 503 42.41 -18.90 -26.56
C SER A 503 42.40 -20.37 -26.97
N SER A 504 43.08 -21.23 -26.22
CA SER A 504 43.09 -22.69 -26.42
C SER A 504 41.92 -23.41 -25.73
N ASP A 505 40.77 -22.75 -25.57
CA ASP A 505 39.60 -23.32 -24.88
C ASP A 505 38.78 -24.17 -25.86
N SER A 506 38.92 -25.49 -25.75
CA SER A 506 38.25 -26.46 -26.63
C SER A 506 36.81 -26.78 -26.25
N GLY A 507 36.17 -25.99 -25.38
CA GLY A 507 34.77 -26.20 -25.03
C GLY A 507 33.83 -25.72 -26.13
N ASP A 508 32.65 -26.36 -26.21
CA ASP A 508 31.57 -25.89 -27.07
C ASP A 508 30.92 -24.62 -26.50
N ASN A 509 30.44 -23.77 -27.40
CA ASN A 509 29.55 -22.64 -27.22
C ASN A 509 30.05 -21.53 -26.28
N VAL A 510 29.53 -20.33 -26.47
CA VAL A 510 29.70 -19.22 -25.53
C VAL A 510 28.33 -18.90 -24.95
N LEU A 511 28.12 -19.30 -23.69
CA LEU A 511 26.91 -19.03 -22.90
C LEU A 511 27.32 -18.27 -21.64
N THR A 512 27.39 -16.96 -21.72
CA THR A 512 27.88 -16.14 -20.60
C THR A 512 27.38 -14.71 -20.65
N THR A 513 27.48 -14.03 -19.51
CA THR A 513 27.26 -12.60 -19.38
C THR A 513 28.60 -11.91 -19.15
N TYR A 514 28.87 -10.86 -19.91
CA TYR A 514 29.99 -9.95 -19.69
C TYR A 514 29.49 -8.65 -19.08
N GLU A 515 30.35 -7.97 -18.33
CA GLU A 515 30.10 -6.62 -17.81
C GLU A 515 31.10 -5.65 -18.45
N VAL A 516 30.59 -4.54 -18.98
CA VAL A 516 31.37 -3.53 -19.71
C VAL A 516 31.13 -2.15 -19.10
N ASN A 517 32.22 -1.41 -18.91
CA ASN A 517 32.11 0.01 -18.59
C ASN A 517 31.88 0.83 -19.86
N ALA A 518 30.61 1.10 -20.16
CA ALA A 518 30.17 1.90 -21.30
C ALA A 518 29.74 3.33 -20.90
N SER A 519 30.16 3.81 -19.73
CA SER A 519 29.67 5.09 -19.16
C SER A 519 29.99 6.36 -19.98
N ALA A 520 30.87 6.25 -20.98
CA ALA A 520 31.14 7.32 -21.94
C ALA A 520 30.15 7.36 -23.12
N GLU A 521 29.45 6.25 -23.38
CA GLU A 521 28.64 6.04 -24.57
C GLU A 521 27.20 6.46 -24.38
N ASP A 522 26.57 6.97 -25.44
CA ASP A 522 25.12 7.21 -25.43
C ASP A 522 24.38 5.87 -25.40
N ALA A 523 23.38 5.76 -24.52
CA ALA A 523 22.65 4.51 -24.34
C ALA A 523 21.74 4.20 -25.55
N ALA A 524 20.99 5.20 -26.02
CA ALA A 524 20.14 5.07 -27.19
C ALA A 524 20.96 5.01 -28.50
N GLY A 525 20.63 4.05 -29.36
CA GLY A 525 21.32 3.87 -30.64
C GLY A 525 21.40 2.41 -31.08
N SER A 526 22.10 2.17 -32.17
CA SER A 526 22.34 0.82 -32.70
C SER A 526 23.61 0.24 -32.12
N TRP A 527 23.49 -0.72 -31.21
CA TRP A 527 24.61 -1.49 -30.67
C TRP A 527 24.84 -2.75 -31.48
N GLN A 528 26.07 -3.25 -31.54
CA GLN A 528 26.38 -4.48 -32.28
C GLN A 528 27.23 -5.46 -31.47
N LEU A 529 26.92 -6.74 -31.57
CA LEU A 529 27.83 -7.82 -31.20
C LEU A 529 28.62 -8.21 -32.44
N LYS A 530 29.94 -8.01 -32.39
CA LYS A 530 30.87 -8.37 -33.44
C LYS A 530 31.60 -9.64 -33.06
N VAL A 531 31.51 -10.66 -33.89
CA VAL A 531 32.11 -11.98 -33.62
C VAL A 531 32.95 -12.40 -34.81
N GLN A 532 34.14 -12.93 -34.53
CA GLN A 532 35.01 -13.50 -35.55
C GLN A 532 35.59 -14.82 -35.06
N ASP A 533 35.50 -15.84 -35.90
CA ASP A 533 36.37 -17.00 -35.80
C ASP A 533 37.71 -16.68 -36.48
N VAL A 534 38.80 -16.79 -35.71
CA VAL A 534 40.16 -16.51 -36.21
C VAL A 534 40.99 -17.77 -36.45
N ALA A 535 40.47 -18.96 -36.14
CA ALA A 535 41.11 -20.24 -36.39
C ALA A 535 40.43 -20.95 -37.57
N SER A 536 40.94 -22.13 -37.93
CA SER A 536 40.42 -22.94 -39.02
C SER A 536 39.79 -24.22 -38.49
N ALA A 537 38.77 -24.73 -39.20
CA ALA A 537 38.10 -26.04 -39.09
C ALA A 537 36.69 -26.01 -38.47
N ASP A 538 36.31 -24.91 -37.85
CA ASP A 538 35.06 -24.81 -37.12
C ASP A 538 34.16 -23.70 -37.70
N VAL A 539 32.85 -23.90 -37.61
CA VAL A 539 31.84 -22.89 -37.97
C VAL A 539 30.81 -22.83 -36.87
N GLY A 540 30.13 -21.69 -36.76
CA GLY A 540 29.04 -21.56 -35.81
C GLY A 540 28.13 -20.39 -36.15
N TYR A 541 27.37 -19.92 -35.17
CA TYR A 541 26.49 -18.77 -35.35
C TYR A 541 26.17 -18.12 -34.01
N ILE A 542 25.92 -16.82 -34.05
CA ILE A 542 25.31 -16.09 -32.93
C ILE A 542 23.84 -16.51 -32.89
N ASP A 543 23.41 -17.15 -31.81
CA ASP A 543 22.03 -17.66 -31.62
C ASP A 543 21.16 -16.56 -30.98
N ALA A 544 21.66 -15.95 -29.91
CA ALA A 544 21.02 -14.81 -29.28
C ALA A 544 22.04 -13.95 -28.52
N TRP A 545 21.74 -12.67 -28.37
CA TRP A 545 22.44 -11.82 -27.42
C TRP A 545 21.57 -10.67 -26.95
N SER A 546 21.91 -10.10 -25.79
CA SER A 546 21.17 -8.96 -25.25
C SER A 546 22.05 -7.98 -24.49
N LEU A 547 21.58 -6.73 -24.45
CA LEU A 547 22.06 -5.67 -23.59
C LEU A 547 21.06 -5.44 -22.46
N GLN A 548 21.58 -5.32 -21.25
CA GLN A 548 20.83 -4.93 -20.08
C GLN A 548 21.48 -3.68 -19.51
N PHE A 549 20.81 -2.54 -19.71
CA PHE A 549 21.19 -1.21 -19.25
C PHE A 549 20.84 -1.01 -17.77
#